data_AF-Q2RAV2-F1
#
_entry.id   AF-Q2RAV2-F1
#
_cell.length_a   1.000
_cell.length_b   1.000
_cell.length_c   1.000
_cell.angle_alpha   90.00
_cell.angle_beta   90.00
_cell.angle_gamma   90.00
#
_symmetry.space_group_name_H-M   'P 1'
#
loop_
_entity.id
_entity.type
_entity.pdbx_description
1 polymer ?
#
loop_
_entity_poly.entity_id
_entity_poly.type
_entity_poly.pdbx_seq_one_letter_code
_entity_poly.pdbx_strand_id
1 'polypeptide(L)'
;MHVEAYERGNMTEKSESSRSRLSKSILGLPISSLFPFLYFMIRDLHVAKRVEDIGFYAGFVAYYNRALQAYAVEVCRPEHQSIGLSLVSTSWAIGLIVGPAIGGYLAQPSEKYPILFPANSLFGRFPYFLPCLCISIFCFVILISCIWLPETLHKHATERNGDCKIGSLSTHLVDSEEFVKQHTGPAKDKSLFKNWPLMSSIVLFCIVSFDDMAYTEIFSLWSESDKQFGGLNFSSEDVGQVLAITGASILIYQTFIYPHIVKVLGIINTSRVAVILSMAILCSYPPMTYLSRPWLSIVVNIASMLKNNFVVTINTCSFILQNNSVPQHQRATANGLATTLMSFFKAFAPAGAGILFSWAQKRQHAFFFPGDQMVFFILIIIEFLELIWTFKPFLAVP
;
A
#
# COMPACT_ATOMS: atom_id res chain seq x y z
N MET A 1 16.54 -17.33 43.54
CA MET A 1 16.62 -15.85 43.61
C MET A 1 17.34 -15.20 42.42
N HIS A 2 18.59 -15.56 42.05
CA HIS A 2 19.27 -14.92 40.90
C HIS A 2 18.72 -15.29 39.51
N VAL A 3 18.17 -16.51 39.34
CA VAL A 3 17.59 -16.97 38.06
C VAL A 3 16.20 -16.36 37.81
N GLU A 4 15.37 -16.24 38.86
CA GLU A 4 14.05 -15.60 38.75
C GLU A 4 14.12 -14.08 38.54
N ALA A 5 15.19 -13.42 38.98
CA ALA A 5 15.43 -12.01 38.71
C ALA A 5 15.90 -11.78 37.26
N TYR A 6 16.68 -12.71 36.70
CA TYR A 6 17.12 -12.70 35.30
C TYR A 6 15.97 -13.03 34.33
N GLU A 7 15.10 -13.98 34.68
CA GLU A 7 13.89 -14.29 33.91
C GLU A 7 12.82 -13.20 34.01
N ARG A 8 12.65 -12.56 35.18
CA ARG A 8 11.80 -11.36 35.29
C ARG A 8 12.35 -10.20 34.47
N GLY A 9 13.66 -9.95 34.51
CA GLY A 9 14.34 -8.92 33.72
C GLY A 9 14.14 -9.11 32.21
N ASN A 10 14.35 -10.33 31.70
CA ASN A 10 14.12 -10.66 30.29
C ASN A 10 12.64 -10.64 29.89
N MET A 11 11.70 -10.99 30.78
CA MET A 11 10.26 -10.89 30.49
C MET A 11 9.76 -9.44 30.51
N THR A 12 10.26 -8.59 31.41
CA THR A 12 9.96 -7.15 31.40
C THR A 12 10.54 -6.50 30.15
N GLU A 13 11.80 -6.76 29.81
CA GLU A 13 12.49 -6.15 28.66
C GLU A 13 11.86 -6.57 27.31
N LYS A 14 11.36 -7.81 27.20
CA LYS A 14 10.66 -8.29 25.99
C LYS A 14 9.21 -7.80 25.89
N SER A 15 8.51 -7.62 27.01
CA SER A 15 7.15 -7.02 27.01
C SER A 15 7.19 -5.50 26.79
N GLU A 16 8.22 -4.84 27.31
CA GLU A 16 8.49 -3.41 27.18
C GLU A 16 9.00 -3.08 25.76
N SER A 17 9.68 -4.02 25.12
CA SER A 17 10.08 -3.91 23.71
C SER A 17 8.90 -3.89 22.73
N SER A 18 7.83 -4.65 22.98
CA SER A 18 6.62 -4.63 22.14
C SER A 18 5.72 -3.43 22.47
N ARG A 19 5.55 -3.09 23.76
CA ARG A 19 4.84 -1.87 24.21
C ARG A 19 5.49 -0.59 23.68
N SER A 20 6.82 -0.49 23.73
CA SER A 20 7.50 0.70 23.19
C SER A 20 7.40 0.77 21.67
N ARG A 21 7.39 -0.37 20.96
CA ARG A 21 7.21 -0.40 19.49
C ARG A 21 5.79 -0.02 19.08
N LEU A 22 4.77 -0.49 19.79
CA LEU A 22 3.36 -0.18 19.54
C LEU A 22 3.06 1.29 19.88
N SER A 23 3.50 1.75 21.06
CA SER A 23 3.40 3.15 21.47
C SER A 23 4.14 4.07 20.50
N LYS A 24 5.36 3.75 20.06
CA LYS A 24 6.11 4.56 19.06
C LYS A 24 5.48 4.55 17.67
N SER A 25 4.87 3.45 17.23
CA SER A 25 4.22 3.35 15.92
C SER A 25 2.86 4.07 15.89
N ILE A 26 2.13 4.07 17.00
CA ILE A 26 0.86 4.77 17.18
C ILE A 26 1.08 6.26 17.49
N LEU A 27 2.11 6.64 18.27
CA LEU A 27 2.56 8.04 18.38
C LEU A 27 3.10 8.57 17.05
N GLY A 28 3.65 7.70 16.21
CA GLY A 28 4.15 8.03 14.88
C GLY A 28 3.03 8.41 13.89
N LEU A 29 1.78 7.94 14.08
CA LEU A 29 0.63 8.25 13.21
C LEU A 29 0.35 9.75 13.08
N PRO A 30 0.20 10.50 14.19
CA PRO A 30 -0.05 11.92 14.10
C PRO A 30 1.22 12.76 13.84
N ILE A 31 2.40 12.27 14.23
CA ILE A 31 3.66 12.91 13.87
C ILE A 31 3.93 12.79 12.36
N SER A 32 3.49 11.70 11.72
CA SER A 32 3.60 11.48 10.27
C SER A 32 2.43 12.05 9.47
N SER A 33 1.25 12.21 10.07
CA SER A 33 0.20 13.00 9.45
C SER A 33 0.56 14.49 9.43
N LEU A 34 1.50 14.93 10.28
CA LEU A 34 2.20 16.22 10.20
C LEU A 34 3.28 16.28 9.10
N PHE A 35 3.65 15.19 8.41
CA PHE A 35 4.67 15.20 7.35
C PHE A 35 4.20 15.73 5.97
N PRO A 36 2.95 15.55 5.52
CA PRO A 36 2.40 16.25 4.35
C PRO A 36 2.49 17.78 4.45
N PHE A 37 2.64 18.32 5.67
CA PHE A 37 2.87 19.74 5.92
C PHE A 37 4.21 20.20 5.34
N LEU A 38 5.15 19.28 5.10
CA LEU A 38 6.44 19.56 4.50
C LEU A 38 6.38 19.69 2.97
N TYR A 39 5.22 19.59 2.31
CA TYR A 39 5.15 19.83 0.86
C TYR A 39 4.97 21.32 0.52
N PHE A 40 3.96 21.97 1.11
CA PHE A 40 3.65 23.39 0.83
C PHE A 40 4.31 24.35 1.81
N MET A 41 4.46 23.96 3.08
CA MET A 41 5.10 24.81 4.10
C MET A 41 6.62 24.90 3.91
N ILE A 42 7.26 23.88 3.32
CA ILE A 42 8.69 23.91 2.98
C ILE A 42 9.01 24.90 1.86
N ARG A 43 8.15 24.95 0.83
CA ARG A 43 8.29 25.87 -0.30
C ARG A 43 7.99 27.31 0.14
N ASP A 44 6.96 27.50 0.97
CA ASP A 44 6.50 28.83 1.39
C ASP A 44 7.28 29.39 2.62
N LEU A 45 7.87 28.54 3.48
CA LEU A 45 8.74 28.94 4.61
C LEU A 45 10.26 28.79 4.35
N HIS A 46 10.69 28.41 3.14
CA HIS A 46 12.12 28.22 2.78
C HIS A 46 12.90 27.24 3.68
N VAL A 47 12.25 26.19 4.20
CA VAL A 47 12.90 25.21 5.11
C VAL A 47 13.58 24.07 4.34
N ALA A 48 13.07 23.63 3.17
CA ALA A 48 13.90 22.88 2.22
C ALA A 48 14.54 23.86 1.25
N LYS A 49 15.83 23.66 1.04
CA LYS A 49 16.58 24.45 0.04
C LYS A 49 16.36 23.92 -1.38
N ARG A 50 15.78 22.71 -1.57
CA ARG A 50 15.73 22.01 -2.86
C ARG A 50 14.45 21.17 -3.06
N VAL A 51 14.00 21.05 -4.32
CA VAL A 51 12.83 20.27 -4.76
C VAL A 51 13.03 18.75 -4.51
N GLU A 52 14.29 18.31 -4.37
CA GLU A 52 14.70 16.92 -4.12
C GLU A 52 14.18 16.37 -2.78
N ASP A 53 13.99 17.21 -1.77
CA ASP A 53 13.56 16.78 -0.42
C ASP A 53 12.11 16.27 -0.40
N ILE A 54 11.31 16.64 -1.42
CA ILE A 54 9.91 16.20 -1.59
C ILE A 54 9.80 14.68 -1.74
N GLY A 55 10.70 14.08 -2.51
CA GLY A 55 10.73 12.63 -2.71
C GLY A 55 11.06 11.87 -1.43
N PHE A 56 11.93 12.44 -0.58
CA PHE A 56 12.29 11.87 0.71
C PHE A 56 11.09 11.80 1.66
N TYR A 57 10.30 12.88 1.73
CA TYR A 57 9.09 12.91 2.58
C TYR A 57 7.98 12.01 2.07
N ALA A 58 7.76 11.94 0.76
CA ALA A 58 6.81 10.99 0.16
C ALA A 58 7.18 9.53 0.46
N GLY A 59 8.48 9.20 0.46
CA GLY A 59 8.98 7.89 0.85
C GLY A 59 8.66 7.51 2.31
N PHE A 60 8.72 8.48 3.22
CA PHE A 60 8.41 8.25 4.64
C PHE A 60 6.93 7.90 4.87
N VAL A 61 6.02 8.56 4.16
CA VAL A 61 4.58 8.26 4.20
C VAL A 61 4.27 6.88 3.62
N ALA A 62 4.94 6.51 2.52
CA ALA A 62 4.77 5.19 1.90
C ALA A 62 5.23 4.04 2.82
N TYR A 63 6.36 4.22 3.52
CA TYR A 63 6.83 3.27 4.53
C TYR A 63 5.79 3.04 5.64
N TYR A 64 5.18 4.13 6.13
CA TYR A 64 4.23 4.06 7.23
C TYR A 64 2.98 3.24 6.87
N ASN A 65 2.42 3.44 5.66
CA ASN A 65 1.27 2.66 5.19
C ASN A 65 1.56 1.14 5.19
N ARG A 66 2.79 0.74 4.84
CA ARG A 66 3.19 -0.67 4.85
C ARG A 66 3.33 -1.24 6.27
N ALA A 67 3.81 -0.43 7.21
CA ALA A 67 3.85 -0.82 8.62
C ALA A 67 2.44 -1.10 9.18
N LEU A 68 1.43 -0.30 8.79
CA LEU A 68 0.03 -0.55 9.16
C LEU A 68 -0.52 -1.86 8.60
N GLN A 69 -0.24 -2.16 7.33
CA GLN A 69 -0.67 -3.41 6.70
C GLN A 69 -0.05 -4.63 7.38
N ALA A 70 1.24 -4.56 7.72
CA ALA A 70 1.95 -5.62 8.44
C ALA A 70 1.34 -5.86 9.82
N TYR A 71 1.08 -4.77 10.54
CA TYR A 71 0.42 -4.83 11.84
C TYR A 71 -0.98 -5.45 11.76
N ALA A 72 -1.80 -5.05 10.77
CA ALA A 72 -3.14 -5.62 10.58
C ALA A 72 -3.08 -7.14 10.36
N VAL A 73 -2.12 -7.65 9.60
CA VAL A 73 -1.94 -9.09 9.35
C VAL A 73 -1.43 -9.85 10.58
N GLU A 74 -0.65 -9.19 11.44
CA GLU A 74 -0.17 -9.78 12.70
C GLU A 74 -1.27 -9.86 13.77
N VAL A 75 -2.16 -8.86 13.84
CA VAL A 75 -3.27 -8.81 14.81
C VAL A 75 -4.45 -9.68 14.36
N CYS A 76 -4.76 -9.72 13.06
CA CYS A 76 -5.87 -10.51 12.56
C CYS A 76 -5.55 -12.01 12.51
N ARG A 77 -6.50 -12.83 12.97
CA ARG A 77 -6.46 -14.28 12.75
C ARG A 77 -6.39 -14.58 11.24
N PRO A 78 -5.76 -15.69 10.79
CA PRO A 78 -5.61 -16.03 9.37
C PRO A 78 -6.93 -15.95 8.57
N GLU A 79 -8.02 -16.43 9.16
CA GLU A 79 -9.37 -16.40 8.58
C GLU A 79 -9.91 -14.98 8.33
N HIS A 80 -9.42 -13.98 9.06
CA HIS A 80 -9.88 -12.59 9.03
C HIS A 80 -8.80 -11.62 8.51
N GLN A 81 -7.65 -12.10 8.05
CA GLN A 81 -6.57 -11.25 7.54
C GLN A 81 -7.00 -10.43 6.33
N SER A 82 -7.85 -11.00 5.47
CA SER A 82 -8.43 -10.28 4.32
C SER A 82 -9.30 -9.09 4.76
N ILE A 83 -10.05 -9.23 5.87
CA ILE A 83 -10.90 -8.18 6.44
C ILE A 83 -10.05 -7.08 7.09
N GLY A 84 -8.98 -7.44 7.81
CA GLY A 84 -8.04 -6.48 8.37
C GLY A 84 -7.34 -5.65 7.28
N LEU A 85 -6.87 -6.31 6.22
CA LEU A 85 -6.27 -5.63 5.07
C LEU A 85 -7.26 -4.78 4.28
N SER A 86 -8.51 -5.22 4.16
CA SER A 86 -9.55 -4.40 3.53
C SER A 86 -9.81 -3.11 4.30
N LEU A 87 -9.80 -3.15 5.63
CA LEU A 87 -9.97 -1.93 6.44
C LEU A 87 -8.83 -0.93 6.21
N VAL A 88 -7.57 -1.39 6.17
CA VAL A 88 -6.42 -0.51 5.90
C VAL A 88 -6.50 0.11 4.50
N SER A 89 -6.87 -0.68 3.50
CA SER A 89 -7.08 -0.19 2.13
C SER A 89 -8.27 0.77 2.02
N THR A 90 -9.34 0.54 2.79
CA THR A 90 -10.49 1.45 2.88
C THR A 90 -10.08 2.80 3.48
N SER A 91 -9.19 2.83 4.48
CA SER A 91 -8.65 4.10 5.01
C SER A 91 -7.90 4.91 3.94
N TRP A 92 -7.12 4.24 3.09
CA TRP A 92 -6.46 4.91 1.96
C TRP A 92 -7.47 5.43 0.92
N ALA A 93 -8.49 4.65 0.60
CA ALA A 93 -9.57 5.05 -0.31
C ALA A 93 -10.34 6.29 0.19
N ILE A 94 -10.62 6.39 1.49
CA ILE A 94 -11.21 7.59 2.10
C ILE A 94 -10.27 8.79 1.90
N GLY A 95 -8.96 8.59 2.05
CA GLY A 95 -7.94 9.61 1.77
C GLY A 95 -7.95 10.11 0.33
N LEU A 96 -8.18 9.22 -0.65
CA LEU A 96 -8.31 9.60 -2.07
C LEU A 96 -9.58 10.40 -2.38
N ILE A 97 -10.64 10.25 -1.58
CA ILE A 97 -11.89 11.00 -1.76
C ILE A 97 -11.77 12.38 -1.08
N VAL A 98 -11.37 12.37 0.19
CA VAL A 98 -11.33 13.57 1.03
C VAL A 98 -10.13 14.46 0.68
N GLY A 99 -9.00 13.88 0.29
CA GLY A 99 -7.75 14.59 -0.01
C GLY A 99 -7.89 15.61 -1.16
N PRO A 100 -8.31 15.21 -2.37
CA PRO A 100 -8.55 16.13 -3.48
C PRO A 100 -9.67 17.14 -3.20
N ALA A 101 -10.70 16.77 -2.43
CA ALA A 101 -11.76 17.71 -2.04
C ALA A 101 -11.21 18.82 -1.14
N ILE A 102 -10.48 18.47 -0.06
CA ILE A 102 -9.86 19.45 0.84
C ILE A 102 -8.79 20.26 0.10
N GLY A 103 -7.88 19.59 -0.62
CA GLY A 103 -6.79 20.23 -1.35
C GLY A 103 -7.27 21.11 -2.51
N GLY A 104 -8.34 20.73 -3.19
CA GLY A 104 -8.90 21.48 -4.31
C GLY A 104 -9.78 22.64 -3.88
N TYR A 105 -10.74 22.43 -2.97
CA TYR A 105 -11.68 23.48 -2.55
C TYR A 105 -11.06 24.50 -1.60
N LEU A 106 -10.12 24.09 -0.74
CA LEU A 106 -9.51 25.01 0.23
C LEU A 106 -8.20 25.63 -0.25
N ALA A 107 -7.60 25.15 -1.35
CA ALA A 107 -6.43 25.82 -1.94
C ALA A 107 -6.81 27.17 -2.54
N GLN A 108 -5.91 28.14 -2.39
CA GLN A 108 -6.05 29.53 -2.86
C GLN A 108 -7.38 30.18 -2.42
N PRO A 109 -7.64 30.22 -1.10
CA PRO A 109 -8.90 30.74 -0.56
C PRO A 109 -9.14 32.21 -0.91
N SER A 110 -8.08 33.01 -1.07
CA SER A 110 -8.16 34.42 -1.46
C SER A 110 -8.57 34.64 -2.91
N GLU A 111 -8.30 33.68 -3.81
CA GLU A 111 -8.70 33.74 -5.22
C GLU A 111 -10.11 33.17 -5.42
N LYS A 112 -10.44 32.04 -4.75
CA LYS A 112 -11.75 31.38 -4.87
C LYS A 112 -12.86 32.06 -4.08
N TYR A 113 -12.54 32.66 -2.93
CA TYR A 113 -13.52 33.27 -2.02
C TYR A 113 -13.10 34.69 -1.60
N PRO A 114 -13.01 35.64 -2.54
CA PRO A 114 -12.45 36.98 -2.29
C PRO A 114 -13.26 37.81 -1.28
N ILE A 115 -14.54 37.48 -1.08
CA ILE A 115 -15.43 38.15 -0.11
C ILE A 115 -15.12 37.71 1.33
N LEU A 116 -14.72 36.45 1.52
CA LEU A 116 -14.41 35.86 2.83
C LEU A 116 -12.92 35.98 3.19
N PHE A 117 -12.04 35.98 2.18
CA PHE A 117 -10.59 36.05 2.36
C PHE A 117 -9.99 37.17 1.50
N PRO A 118 -9.80 38.37 2.07
CA PRO A 118 -9.17 39.48 1.36
C PRO A 118 -7.75 39.12 0.91
N ALA A 119 -7.33 39.61 -0.26
CA ALA A 119 -5.99 39.35 -0.81
C ALA A 119 -4.83 39.81 0.10
N ASN A 120 -5.07 40.81 0.96
CA ASN A 120 -4.08 41.32 1.93
C ASN A 120 -4.02 40.50 3.24
N SER A 121 -4.80 39.42 3.36
CA SER A 121 -4.84 38.57 4.55
C SER A 121 -3.72 37.51 4.55
N LEU A 122 -3.51 36.86 5.70
CA LEU A 122 -2.55 35.76 5.85
C LEU A 122 -2.80 34.63 4.84
N PHE A 123 -4.05 34.42 4.43
CA PHE A 123 -4.47 33.42 3.45
C PHE A 123 -4.20 33.81 1.99
N GLY A 124 -4.05 35.11 1.71
CA GLY A 124 -3.56 35.60 0.41
C GLY A 124 -2.04 35.50 0.30
N ARG A 125 -1.32 35.62 1.43
CA ARG A 125 0.14 35.41 1.50
C ARG A 125 0.53 33.93 1.49
N PHE A 126 -0.30 33.05 2.07
CA PHE A 126 -0.07 31.61 2.14
C PHE A 126 -1.29 30.84 1.59
N PRO A 127 -1.35 30.58 0.26
CA PRO A 127 -2.53 30.02 -0.40
C PRO A 127 -2.88 28.57 0.01
N TYR A 128 -1.95 27.85 0.63
CA TYR A 128 -2.16 26.46 1.09
C TYR A 128 -2.28 26.34 2.62
N PHE A 129 -2.27 27.45 3.35
CA PHE A 129 -2.32 27.41 4.82
C PHE A 129 -3.65 26.85 5.35
N LEU A 130 -4.77 27.20 4.71
CA LEU A 130 -6.11 26.77 5.10
C LEU A 130 -6.33 25.24 5.01
N PRO A 131 -6.05 24.56 3.88
CA PRO A 131 -6.19 23.10 3.81
C PRO A 131 -5.28 22.39 4.83
N CYS A 132 -4.08 22.92 5.06
CA CYS A 132 -3.14 22.39 6.06
C CYS A 132 -3.70 22.48 7.49
N LEU A 133 -4.32 23.61 7.86
CA LEU A 133 -4.92 23.79 9.18
C LEU A 133 -6.05 22.79 9.43
N CYS A 134 -6.94 22.58 8.45
CA CYS A 134 -8.04 21.64 8.55
C CYS A 134 -7.55 20.19 8.77
N ILE A 135 -6.55 19.77 7.99
CA ILE A 135 -5.96 18.43 8.13
C ILE A 135 -5.26 18.30 9.51
N SER A 136 -4.59 19.33 10.00
CA SER A 136 -3.93 19.31 11.31
C SER A 136 -4.91 19.08 12.45
N ILE A 137 -6.04 19.77 12.42
CA ILE A 137 -7.10 19.62 13.42
C ILE A 137 -7.65 18.21 13.37
N PHE A 138 -7.92 17.68 12.17
CA PHE A 138 -8.38 16.31 11.99
C PHE A 138 -7.40 15.28 12.56
N CYS A 139 -6.11 15.45 12.29
CA CYS A 139 -5.05 14.58 12.82
C CYS A 139 -4.93 14.65 14.34
N PHE A 140 -5.08 15.85 14.91
CA PHE A 140 -5.06 16.06 16.36
C PHE A 140 -6.24 15.37 17.05
N VAL A 141 -7.43 15.40 16.45
CA VAL A 141 -8.61 14.66 16.95
C VAL A 141 -8.37 13.15 16.90
N ILE A 142 -7.74 12.64 15.83
CA ILE A 142 -7.36 11.22 15.74
C ILE A 142 -6.34 10.86 16.81
N LEU A 143 -5.33 11.70 17.07
CA LEU A 143 -4.34 11.50 18.13
C LEU A 143 -5.04 11.32 19.49
N ILE A 144 -5.97 12.22 19.83
CA ILE A 144 -6.72 12.15 21.08
C ILE A 144 -7.54 10.85 21.15
N SER A 145 -8.13 10.45 20.02
CA SER A 145 -8.92 9.22 19.92
C SER A 145 -8.05 7.96 20.09
N CYS A 146 -6.80 7.97 19.61
CA CYS A 146 -5.84 6.88 19.82
C CYS A 146 -5.45 6.71 21.29
N ILE A 147 -5.45 7.77 22.10
CA ILE A 147 -5.20 7.68 23.55
C ILE A 147 -6.31 6.89 24.26
N TRP A 148 -7.52 6.87 23.69
CA TRP A 148 -8.70 6.20 24.26
C TRP A 148 -8.87 4.75 23.79
N LEU A 149 -8.07 4.28 22.81
CA LEU A 149 -8.18 2.92 22.31
C LEU A 149 -7.58 1.92 23.33
N PRO A 150 -8.33 0.89 23.77
CA PRO A 150 -7.82 -0.13 24.67
C PRO A 150 -6.73 -0.99 23.99
N GLU A 151 -5.62 -1.22 24.70
CA GLU A 151 -4.45 -1.99 24.23
C GLU A 151 -4.86 -3.44 23.86
N THR A 152 -4.82 -3.81 22.59
CA THR A 152 -5.12 -5.18 22.11
C THR A 152 -3.86 -6.08 22.17
N LEU A 153 -3.32 -6.26 23.37
CA LEU A 153 -2.22 -7.19 23.60
C LEU A 153 -2.75 -8.64 23.63
N HIS A 154 -2.80 -9.33 22.49
CA HIS A 154 -2.93 -10.79 22.49
C HIS A 154 -1.62 -11.44 22.96
N LYS A 155 -1.50 -11.64 24.28
CA LYS A 155 -0.51 -12.59 24.84
C LYS A 155 -0.89 -13.99 24.35
N HIS A 156 -0.17 -14.54 23.39
CA HIS A 156 -0.05 -15.99 23.30
C HIS A 156 0.78 -16.43 24.50
N ALA A 157 0.10 -16.69 25.62
CA ALA A 157 0.64 -17.50 26.68
C ALA A 157 1.00 -18.85 26.05
N THR A 158 2.28 -19.20 26.10
CA THR A 158 2.70 -20.59 25.97
C THR A 158 2.02 -21.34 27.09
N GLU A 159 0.95 -22.08 26.80
CA GLU A 159 0.37 -23.03 27.73
C GLU A 159 1.43 -24.10 28.02
N ARG A 160 2.17 -23.90 29.10
CA ARG A 160 2.89 -24.97 29.78
C ARG A 160 2.00 -25.36 30.95
N ASN A 161 1.01 -26.22 30.67
CA ASN A 161 0.22 -26.84 31.72
C ASN A 161 1.14 -27.72 32.56
N GLY A 162 1.29 -27.35 33.83
CA GLY A 162 2.06 -28.07 34.81
C GLY A 162 1.61 -27.65 36.20
N ASP A 163 0.42 -28.07 36.59
CA ASP A 163 0.16 -28.41 37.98
C ASP A 163 -0.68 -29.68 38.06
N CYS A 164 -0.03 -30.67 38.65
CA CYS A 164 -0.48 -32.03 38.86
C CYS A 164 -1.53 -32.07 39.97
N LYS A 165 -2.71 -32.65 39.71
CA LYS A 165 -3.50 -33.30 40.75
C LYS A 165 -3.60 -34.78 40.43
N ILE A 166 -2.79 -35.54 41.18
CA ILE A 166 -2.82 -37.00 41.28
C ILE A 166 -4.21 -37.44 41.77
N GLY A 167 -4.82 -38.40 41.06
CA GLY A 167 -6.07 -39.02 41.50
C GLY A 167 -6.68 -39.98 40.47
N SER A 168 -6.11 -41.18 40.38
CA SER A 168 -6.71 -42.44 39.89
C SER A 168 -7.26 -42.52 38.45
N LEU A 169 -6.58 -43.31 37.61
CA LEU A 169 -7.04 -44.63 37.13
C LEU A 169 -6.54 -44.88 35.69
N SER A 170 -5.51 -45.73 35.61
CA SER A 170 -5.15 -46.70 34.58
C SER A 170 -6.07 -46.72 33.34
N THR A 171 -5.58 -46.73 32.09
CA THR A 171 -4.70 -47.74 31.49
C THR A 171 -4.43 -47.35 30.02
N HIS A 172 -3.25 -47.71 29.49
CA HIS A 172 -2.79 -47.59 28.08
C HIS A 172 -2.35 -46.16 27.70
N LEU A 173 -1.11 -45.86 27.31
CA LEU A 173 -0.25 -46.57 26.35
C LEU A 173 1.23 -46.33 26.70
N VAL A 174 2.00 -47.41 26.72
CA VAL A 174 3.45 -47.40 26.54
C VAL A 174 3.70 -46.99 25.09
N ASP A 175 4.38 -45.85 24.86
CA ASP A 175 5.58 -45.71 24.01
C ASP A 175 5.80 -44.22 23.66
N SER A 176 6.68 -43.52 24.38
CA SER A 176 7.16 -42.17 24.02
C SER A 176 8.40 -41.79 24.84
N GLU A 177 9.45 -42.62 24.75
CA GLU A 177 10.79 -42.28 25.28
C GLU A 177 11.73 -41.63 24.26
N GLU A 178 11.24 -41.20 23.07
CA GLU A 178 12.10 -40.58 22.05
C GLU A 178 11.97 -39.06 21.85
N PHE A 179 11.13 -38.33 22.59
CA PHE A 179 10.79 -36.93 22.26
C PHE A 179 11.40 -35.83 23.15
N VAL A 180 12.47 -36.10 23.91
CA VAL A 180 12.99 -35.13 24.92
C VAL A 180 14.41 -34.59 24.64
N LYS A 181 15.04 -34.89 23.49
CA LYS A 181 16.43 -34.44 23.21
C LYS A 181 16.64 -33.31 22.19
N GLN A 182 15.66 -32.44 21.91
CA GLN A 182 15.84 -31.42 20.84
C GLN A 182 15.55 -29.94 21.14
N HIS A 183 15.44 -29.51 22.40
CA HIS A 183 15.26 -28.07 22.69
C HIS A 183 16.23 -27.54 23.75
N THR A 184 17.52 -27.48 23.39
CA THR A 184 18.46 -26.53 23.98
C THR A 184 19.53 -26.17 22.94
N GLY A 185 19.18 -25.23 22.08
CA GLY A 185 20.11 -24.59 21.14
C GLY A 185 19.55 -23.23 20.75
N PRO A 186 20.39 -22.19 20.53
CA PRO A 186 19.92 -20.92 20.01
C PRO A 186 19.20 -21.21 18.69
N ALA A 187 17.96 -20.76 18.56
CA ALA A 187 17.22 -20.86 17.31
C ALA A 187 18.11 -20.22 16.23
N LYS A 188 18.71 -21.05 15.38
CA LYS A 188 19.56 -20.60 14.29
C LYS A 188 18.62 -19.84 13.36
N ASP A 189 18.58 -18.51 13.48
CA ASP A 189 17.76 -17.65 12.62
C ASP A 189 18.13 -18.00 11.18
N LYS A 190 17.30 -18.80 10.53
CA LYS A 190 17.49 -19.13 9.12
C LYS A 190 17.41 -17.81 8.40
N SER A 191 18.50 -17.43 7.73
CA SER A 191 18.58 -16.20 6.96
C SER A 191 17.37 -16.08 6.04
N LEU A 192 16.62 -14.98 6.15
CA LEU A 192 15.43 -14.70 5.34
C LEU A 192 15.76 -14.76 3.83
N PHE A 193 16.97 -14.37 3.45
CA PHE A 193 17.46 -14.43 2.08
C PHE A 193 17.54 -15.84 1.51
N LYS A 194 17.63 -16.88 2.36
CA LYS A 194 17.62 -18.29 1.94
C LYS A 194 16.21 -18.85 1.84
N ASN A 195 15.19 -18.14 2.31
CA ASN A 195 13.79 -18.54 2.16
C ASN A 195 13.32 -18.19 0.75
N TRP A 196 13.42 -19.15 -0.18
CA TRP A 196 13.04 -18.96 -1.57
C TRP A 196 11.56 -18.55 -1.76
N PRO A 197 10.56 -19.17 -1.09
CA PRO A 197 9.17 -18.69 -1.10
C PRO A 197 9.02 -17.20 -0.77
N LEU A 198 9.72 -16.73 0.28
CA LEU A 198 9.70 -15.32 0.66
C LEU A 198 10.36 -14.45 -0.43
N MET A 199 11.58 -14.79 -0.83
CA MET A 199 12.33 -13.99 -1.81
C MET A 199 11.61 -13.91 -3.15
N SER A 200 11.02 -15.00 -3.61
CA SER A 200 10.20 -15.02 -4.82
C SER A 200 8.97 -14.09 -4.71
N SER A 201 8.28 -14.14 -3.57
CA SER A 201 7.13 -13.27 -3.30
C SER A 201 7.53 -11.78 -3.22
N ILE A 202 8.72 -11.48 -2.69
CA ILE A 202 9.29 -10.13 -2.68
C ILE A 202 9.60 -9.64 -4.10
N VAL A 203 10.17 -10.50 -4.97
CA VAL A 203 10.45 -10.13 -6.36
C VAL A 203 9.16 -9.84 -7.12
N LEU A 204 8.14 -10.71 -6.97
CA LEU A 204 6.81 -10.47 -7.53
C LEU A 204 6.27 -9.11 -7.08
N PHE A 205 6.38 -8.81 -5.79
CA PHE A 205 5.92 -7.56 -5.22
C PHE A 205 6.66 -6.32 -5.75
N CYS A 206 7.96 -6.45 -6.05
CA CYS A 206 8.73 -5.39 -6.70
C CYS A 206 8.25 -5.12 -8.12
N ILE A 207 7.95 -6.17 -8.89
CA ILE A 207 7.40 -6.06 -10.26
C ILE A 207 6.03 -5.37 -10.22
N VAL A 208 5.11 -5.86 -9.36
CA VAL A 208 3.78 -5.27 -9.16
C VAL A 208 3.86 -3.79 -8.80
N SER A 209 4.75 -3.43 -7.87
CA SER A 209 4.84 -2.05 -7.41
C SER A 209 5.52 -1.11 -8.40
N PHE A 210 6.41 -1.64 -9.24
CA PHE A 210 6.98 -0.93 -10.38
C PHE A 210 5.90 -0.66 -11.42
N ASP A 211 5.10 -1.66 -11.78
CA ASP A 211 3.98 -1.53 -12.72
C ASP A 211 2.94 -0.51 -12.25
N ASP A 212 2.47 -0.64 -11.00
CA ASP A 212 1.50 0.28 -10.37
C ASP A 212 1.95 1.76 -10.48
N MET A 213 3.24 2.01 -10.22
CA MET A 213 3.79 3.36 -10.30
C MET A 213 3.95 3.84 -11.74
N ALA A 214 4.43 2.97 -12.64
CA ALA A 214 4.58 3.31 -14.05
C ALA A 214 3.22 3.61 -14.68
N TYR A 215 2.20 2.81 -14.38
CA TYR A 215 0.82 3.01 -14.79
C TYR A 215 0.28 4.36 -14.28
N THR A 216 0.46 4.68 -13.00
CA THR A 216 -0.06 5.92 -12.41
C THR A 216 0.57 7.16 -13.07
N GLU A 217 1.88 7.12 -13.33
CA GLU A 217 2.60 8.17 -14.05
C GLU A 217 2.11 8.31 -15.49
N ILE A 218 2.06 7.19 -16.23
CA ILE A 218 1.60 7.16 -17.63
C ILE A 218 0.16 7.65 -17.74
N PHE A 219 -0.73 7.18 -16.86
CA PHE A 219 -2.13 7.58 -16.87
C PHE A 219 -2.28 9.09 -16.66
N SER A 220 -1.54 9.66 -15.70
CA SER A 220 -1.57 11.09 -15.43
C SER A 220 -1.11 11.89 -16.66
N LEU A 221 0.07 11.56 -17.20
CA LEU A 221 0.63 12.21 -18.38
C LEU A 221 -0.28 12.05 -19.62
N TRP A 222 -0.84 10.86 -19.83
CA TRP A 222 -1.73 10.57 -20.95
C TRP A 222 -3.08 11.29 -20.85
N SER A 223 -3.66 11.35 -19.65
CA SER A 223 -4.94 12.02 -19.42
C SER A 223 -4.84 13.54 -19.67
N GLU A 224 -3.76 14.18 -19.23
CA GLU A 224 -3.56 15.62 -19.42
C GLU A 224 -3.06 15.99 -20.82
N SER A 225 -2.41 15.07 -21.53
CA SER A 225 -1.86 15.34 -22.87
C SER A 225 -2.92 15.74 -23.89
N ASP A 226 -2.55 16.64 -24.81
CA ASP A 226 -3.42 17.05 -25.91
C ASP A 226 -3.79 15.88 -26.84
N LYS A 227 -4.98 15.98 -27.44
CA LYS A 227 -5.47 15.00 -28.42
C LYS A 227 -4.55 14.83 -29.63
N GLN A 228 -3.75 15.84 -29.97
CA GLN A 228 -2.77 15.78 -31.07
C GLN A 228 -1.64 14.78 -30.79
N PHE A 229 -1.34 14.52 -29.51
CA PHE A 229 -0.31 13.56 -29.08
C PHE A 229 -0.91 12.23 -28.59
N GLY A 230 -2.17 11.95 -28.93
CA GLY A 230 -2.87 10.73 -28.49
C GLY A 230 -3.33 10.77 -27.02
N GLY A 231 -3.38 11.94 -26.41
CA GLY A 231 -3.91 12.14 -25.05
C GLY A 231 -5.40 12.48 -25.01
N LEU A 232 -5.95 12.66 -23.80
CA LEU A 232 -7.38 12.89 -23.60
C LEU A 232 -7.78 14.37 -23.50
N ASN A 233 -6.82 15.27 -23.28
CA ASN A 233 -7.02 16.68 -22.95
C ASN A 233 -8.01 16.85 -21.77
N PHE A 234 -7.73 16.15 -20.67
CA PHE A 234 -8.47 16.27 -19.42
C PHE A 234 -7.93 17.46 -18.62
N SER A 235 -8.82 18.24 -18.01
CA SER A 235 -8.42 19.24 -17.03
C SER A 235 -8.03 18.55 -15.71
N SER A 236 -7.32 19.26 -14.83
CA SER A 236 -7.06 18.75 -13.48
C SER A 236 -8.35 18.48 -12.67
N GLU A 237 -9.45 19.15 -13.01
CA GLU A 237 -10.77 18.86 -12.43
C GLU A 237 -11.32 17.51 -12.91
N ASP A 238 -11.24 17.23 -14.22
CA ASP A 238 -11.65 15.94 -14.80
C ASP A 238 -10.84 14.79 -14.17
N VAL A 239 -9.52 14.95 -14.05
CA VAL A 239 -8.64 13.95 -13.41
C VAL A 239 -9.02 13.76 -11.93
N GLY A 240 -9.28 14.85 -11.22
CA GLY A 240 -9.76 14.82 -9.83
C GLY A 240 -11.08 14.05 -9.66
N GLN A 241 -12.02 14.22 -10.57
CA GLN A 241 -13.28 13.46 -10.58
C GLN A 241 -13.04 11.96 -10.80
N VAL A 242 -12.19 11.60 -11.76
CA VAL A 242 -11.83 10.19 -12.01
C VAL A 242 -11.20 9.55 -10.77
N LEU A 243 -10.29 10.26 -10.10
CA LEU A 243 -9.64 9.78 -8.88
C LEU A 243 -10.64 9.63 -7.72
N ALA A 244 -11.58 10.56 -7.56
CA ALA A 244 -12.61 10.48 -6.52
C ALA A 244 -13.56 9.29 -6.73
N ILE A 245 -14.05 9.10 -7.96
CA ILE A 245 -14.91 7.96 -8.33
C ILE A 245 -14.14 6.65 -8.14
N THR A 246 -12.88 6.61 -8.55
CA THR A 246 -11.99 5.46 -8.37
C THR A 246 -11.81 5.14 -6.88
N GLY A 247 -11.55 6.15 -6.03
CA GLY A 247 -11.43 5.98 -4.58
C GLY A 247 -12.69 5.38 -3.95
N ALA A 248 -13.88 5.89 -4.32
CA ALA A 248 -15.15 5.32 -3.87
C ALA A 248 -15.32 3.85 -4.32
N SER A 249 -14.90 3.53 -5.54
CA SER A 249 -14.96 2.16 -6.07
C SER A 249 -14.08 1.19 -5.28
N ILE A 250 -12.86 1.60 -4.94
CA ILE A 250 -11.91 0.79 -4.16
C ILE A 250 -12.46 0.50 -2.77
N LEU A 251 -13.08 1.51 -2.14
CA LEU A 251 -13.69 1.36 -0.82
C LEU A 251 -14.77 0.28 -0.82
N ILE A 252 -15.70 0.34 -1.79
CA ILE A 252 -16.82 -0.61 -1.88
C ILE A 252 -16.30 -2.00 -2.25
N TYR A 253 -15.44 -2.08 -3.27
CA TYR A 253 -14.89 -3.33 -3.75
C TYR A 253 -14.08 -4.06 -2.67
N GLN A 254 -13.19 -3.35 -1.98
CA GLN A 254 -12.32 -3.97 -1.00
C GLN A 254 -13.06 -4.40 0.26
N THR A 255 -14.09 -3.66 0.68
CA THR A 255 -14.88 -3.98 1.87
C THR A 255 -15.82 -5.16 1.65
N PHE A 256 -16.51 -5.20 0.50
CA PHE A 256 -17.58 -6.18 0.28
C PHE A 256 -17.19 -7.29 -0.70
N ILE A 257 -16.51 -6.96 -1.80
CA ILE A 257 -16.32 -7.89 -2.92
C ILE A 257 -15.05 -8.72 -2.74
N TYR A 258 -13.94 -8.08 -2.42
CA TYR A 258 -12.62 -8.72 -2.30
C TYR A 258 -12.60 -9.93 -1.33
N PRO A 259 -13.14 -9.85 -0.09
CA PRO A 259 -13.09 -10.98 0.84
C PRO A 259 -13.84 -12.21 0.32
N HIS A 260 -14.93 -12.00 -0.42
CA HIS A 260 -15.69 -13.09 -1.04
C HIS A 260 -14.92 -13.73 -2.19
N ILE A 261 -14.30 -12.93 -3.08
CA ILE A 261 -13.51 -13.43 -4.20
C ILE A 261 -12.34 -14.30 -3.70
N VAL A 262 -11.58 -13.82 -2.72
CA VAL A 262 -10.42 -14.55 -2.18
C VAL A 262 -10.84 -15.84 -1.49
N LYS A 263 -12.00 -15.86 -0.81
CA LYS A 263 -12.53 -17.08 -0.18
C LYS A 263 -12.88 -18.16 -1.20
N VAL A 264 -13.33 -17.78 -2.39
CA VAL A 264 -13.75 -18.72 -3.45
C VAL A 264 -12.57 -19.17 -4.31
N LEU A 265 -11.75 -18.23 -4.80
CA LEU A 265 -10.69 -18.53 -5.77
C LEU A 265 -9.34 -18.84 -5.12
N GLY A 266 -9.13 -18.38 -3.88
CA GLY A 266 -7.83 -18.41 -3.21
C GLY A 266 -6.88 -17.32 -3.73
N ILE A 267 -5.88 -16.97 -2.91
CA ILE A 267 -5.01 -15.79 -3.09
C ILE A 267 -4.31 -15.78 -4.46
N ILE A 268 -3.73 -16.91 -4.89
CA ILE A 268 -2.92 -16.98 -6.11
C ILE A 268 -3.80 -16.87 -7.36
N ASN A 269 -4.93 -17.59 -7.42
CA ASN A 269 -5.80 -17.54 -8.59
C ASN A 269 -6.53 -16.20 -8.67
N THR A 270 -6.91 -15.59 -7.54
CA THR A 270 -7.44 -14.23 -7.51
C THR A 270 -6.46 -13.23 -8.12
N SER A 271 -5.18 -13.30 -7.74
CA SER A 271 -4.14 -12.45 -8.35
C SER A 271 -4.00 -12.70 -9.86
N ARG A 272 -3.92 -13.96 -10.31
CA ARG A 272 -3.82 -14.30 -11.75
C ARG A 272 -4.99 -13.76 -12.57
N VAL A 273 -6.22 -13.95 -12.09
CA VAL A 273 -7.42 -13.45 -12.77
C VAL A 273 -7.40 -11.92 -12.83
N ALA A 274 -7.00 -11.25 -11.75
CA ALA A 274 -6.88 -9.80 -11.71
C ALA A 274 -5.85 -9.28 -12.72
N VAL A 275 -4.69 -9.93 -12.87
CA VAL A 275 -3.67 -9.54 -13.87
C VAL A 275 -4.21 -9.72 -15.28
N ILE A 276 -4.85 -10.85 -15.59
CA ILE A 276 -5.40 -11.10 -16.94
C ILE A 276 -6.46 -10.05 -17.31
N LEU A 277 -7.34 -9.72 -16.36
CA LEU A 277 -8.37 -8.70 -16.58
C LEU A 277 -7.77 -7.29 -16.67
N SER A 278 -6.72 -7.00 -15.90
CA SER A 278 -5.95 -5.76 -15.98
C SER A 278 -5.33 -5.57 -17.36
N MET A 279 -4.68 -6.60 -17.91
CA MET A 279 -4.11 -6.58 -19.24
C MET A 279 -5.19 -6.32 -20.31
N ALA A 280 -6.35 -6.98 -20.18
CA ALA A 280 -7.48 -6.78 -21.10
C ALA A 280 -7.99 -5.33 -21.06
N ILE A 281 -7.98 -4.71 -19.88
CA ILE A 281 -8.34 -3.30 -19.73
C ILE A 281 -7.30 -2.40 -20.39
N LEU A 282 -6.00 -2.62 -20.21
CA LEU A 282 -4.96 -1.82 -20.85
C LEU A 282 -5.06 -1.86 -22.39
N CYS A 283 -5.44 -2.99 -22.97
CA CYS A 283 -5.72 -3.09 -24.41
C CYS A 283 -6.85 -2.13 -24.87
N SER A 284 -7.76 -1.77 -23.98
CA SER A 284 -8.87 -0.86 -24.28
C SER A 284 -8.51 0.63 -24.23
N TYR A 285 -7.35 1.02 -23.69
CA TYR A 285 -6.97 2.43 -23.51
C TYR A 285 -6.66 3.18 -24.82
N PRO A 286 -5.85 2.64 -25.75
CA PRO A 286 -5.59 3.30 -27.02
C PRO A 286 -6.86 3.69 -27.81
N PRO A 287 -7.86 2.79 -28.00
CA PRO A 287 -9.06 3.16 -28.76
C PRO A 287 -9.96 4.16 -28.04
N MET A 288 -9.82 4.37 -26.73
CA MET A 288 -10.60 5.40 -26.01
C MET A 288 -10.35 6.80 -26.55
N THR A 289 -9.15 7.08 -27.06
CA THR A 289 -8.75 8.41 -27.56
C THR A 289 -9.62 8.90 -28.72
N TYR A 290 -10.23 8.00 -29.47
CA TYR A 290 -11.12 8.31 -30.60
C TYR A 290 -12.56 8.66 -30.19
N LEU A 291 -12.92 8.49 -28.91
CA LEU A 291 -14.27 8.78 -28.43
C LEU A 291 -14.50 10.29 -28.25
N SER A 292 -15.71 10.74 -28.57
CA SER A 292 -16.16 12.10 -28.27
C SER A 292 -16.54 12.25 -26.79
N ARG A 293 -16.45 13.49 -26.26
CA ARG A 293 -17.07 13.84 -24.98
C ARG A 293 -18.59 13.86 -25.21
N PRO A 294 -19.44 13.14 -24.43
CA PRO A 294 -19.29 12.70 -23.04
C PRO A 294 -18.88 11.23 -22.82
N TRP A 295 -18.97 10.39 -23.85
CA TRP A 295 -18.73 8.94 -23.76
C TRP A 295 -17.32 8.61 -23.30
N LEU A 296 -16.33 9.40 -23.73
CA LEU A 296 -14.95 9.28 -23.28
C LEU A 296 -14.83 9.35 -21.74
N SER A 297 -15.53 10.29 -21.10
CA SER A 297 -15.47 10.45 -19.64
C SER A 297 -16.06 9.22 -18.92
N ILE A 298 -17.19 8.72 -19.39
CA ILE A 298 -17.85 7.53 -18.82
C ILE A 298 -16.94 6.31 -18.94
N VAL A 299 -16.39 6.07 -20.14
CA VAL A 299 -15.55 4.90 -20.43
C VAL A 299 -14.24 4.94 -19.64
N VAL A 300 -13.58 6.10 -19.56
CA VAL A 300 -12.34 6.28 -18.78
C VAL A 300 -12.59 6.09 -17.29
N ASN A 301 -13.72 6.58 -16.76
CA ASN A 301 -14.08 6.36 -15.36
C ASN A 301 -14.27 4.88 -15.06
N ILE A 302 -15.04 4.15 -15.88
CA ILE A 302 -15.27 2.71 -15.68
C ILE A 302 -13.95 1.93 -15.79
N ALA A 303 -13.13 2.24 -16.79
CA ALA A 303 -11.85 1.57 -16.99
C ALA A 303 -10.87 1.85 -15.84
N SER A 304 -10.76 3.11 -15.40
CA SER A 304 -9.95 3.49 -14.25
C SER A 304 -10.41 2.78 -12.97
N MET A 305 -11.72 2.76 -12.70
CA MET A 305 -12.28 2.04 -11.56
C MET A 305 -11.89 0.57 -11.59
N LEU A 306 -12.14 -0.13 -12.70
CA LEU A 306 -11.84 -1.55 -12.82
C LEU A 306 -10.34 -1.84 -12.71
N LYS A 307 -9.50 -1.09 -13.44
CA LYS A 307 -8.03 -1.23 -13.39
C LYS A 307 -7.50 -1.06 -11.97
N ASN A 308 -7.92 -0.02 -11.25
CA ASN A 308 -7.46 0.22 -9.88
C ASN A 308 -7.95 -0.87 -8.91
N ASN A 309 -9.16 -1.40 -9.09
CA ASN A 309 -9.65 -2.53 -8.28
C ASN A 309 -8.84 -3.83 -8.51
N PHE A 310 -8.38 -4.06 -9.74
CA PHE A 310 -7.49 -5.18 -10.02
C PHE A 310 -6.08 -4.95 -9.44
N VAL A 311 -5.52 -3.76 -9.59
CA VAL A 311 -4.20 -3.40 -9.04
C VAL A 311 -4.18 -3.51 -7.50
N VAL A 312 -5.23 -3.03 -6.80
CA VAL A 312 -5.31 -3.19 -5.33
C VAL A 312 -5.47 -4.65 -4.92
N THR A 313 -6.19 -5.47 -5.71
CA THR A 313 -6.32 -6.91 -5.49
C THR A 313 -4.95 -7.58 -5.58
N ILE A 314 -4.20 -7.33 -6.65
CA ILE A 314 -2.86 -7.88 -6.90
C ILE A 314 -1.90 -7.51 -5.77
N ASN A 315 -1.87 -6.22 -5.40
CA ASN A 315 -1.04 -5.72 -4.30
C ASN A 315 -1.37 -6.40 -2.97
N THR A 316 -2.66 -6.57 -2.66
CA THR A 316 -3.10 -7.20 -1.41
C THR A 316 -2.76 -8.69 -1.40
N CYS A 317 -2.99 -9.42 -2.51
CA CYS A 317 -2.62 -10.83 -2.62
C CYS A 317 -1.10 -11.02 -2.48
N SER A 318 -0.30 -10.17 -3.11
CA SER A 318 1.17 -10.19 -3.01
C SER A 318 1.64 -9.95 -1.58
N PHE A 319 0.98 -9.05 -0.85
CA PHE A 319 1.30 -8.77 0.56
C PHE A 319 0.98 -9.96 1.47
N ILE A 320 -0.17 -10.61 1.28
CA ILE A 320 -0.55 -11.80 2.05
C ILE A 320 0.42 -12.94 1.79
N LEU A 321 0.82 -13.16 0.53
CA LEU A 321 1.73 -14.24 0.16
C LEU A 321 3.10 -14.12 0.86
N GLN A 322 3.63 -12.92 0.97
CA GLN A 322 4.88 -12.64 1.70
C GLN A 322 4.74 -12.99 3.19
N ASN A 323 3.65 -12.57 3.82
CA ASN A 323 3.39 -12.83 5.24
C ASN A 323 3.12 -14.31 5.56
N ASN A 324 2.58 -15.06 4.59
CA ASN A 324 2.38 -16.50 4.70
C ASN A 324 3.68 -17.28 4.48
N SER A 325 4.67 -16.67 3.83
CA SER A 325 5.98 -17.29 3.56
C SER A 325 6.93 -17.28 4.76
N VAL A 326 6.56 -16.61 5.85
CA VAL A 326 7.39 -16.49 7.06
C VAL A 326 6.59 -16.72 8.35
N PRO A 327 7.22 -17.28 9.38
CA PRO A 327 6.62 -17.38 10.71
C PRO A 327 6.41 -15.98 11.33
N GLN A 328 5.43 -15.87 12.23
CA GLN A 328 4.99 -14.59 12.80
C GLN A 328 6.11 -13.78 13.44
N HIS A 329 7.11 -14.42 14.07
CA HIS A 329 8.23 -13.71 14.70
C HIS A 329 9.18 -13.02 13.71
N GLN A 330 9.14 -13.39 12.43
CA GLN A 330 9.97 -12.83 11.36
C GLN A 330 9.19 -11.93 10.38
N ARG A 331 7.86 -11.81 10.52
CA ARG A 331 7.00 -11.02 9.61
C ARG A 331 7.42 -9.56 9.53
N ALA A 332 7.68 -8.91 10.66
CA ALA A 332 8.14 -7.51 10.68
C ALA A 332 9.45 -7.31 9.89
N THR A 333 10.44 -8.18 10.07
CA THR A 333 11.72 -8.09 9.34
C THR A 333 11.55 -8.39 7.86
N ALA A 334 10.73 -9.39 7.51
CA ALA A 334 10.42 -9.73 6.12
C ALA A 334 9.69 -8.59 5.39
N ASN A 335 8.67 -7.99 6.02
CA ASN A 335 7.94 -6.84 5.47
C ASN A 335 8.82 -5.59 5.36
N GLY A 336 9.74 -5.38 6.31
CA GLY A 336 10.74 -4.31 6.24
C GLY A 336 11.69 -4.48 5.04
N LEU A 337 12.20 -5.69 4.83
CA LEU A 337 13.02 -6.03 3.67
C LEU A 337 12.25 -5.83 2.35
N ALA A 338 11.03 -6.37 2.28
CA ALA A 338 10.15 -6.24 1.12
C ALA A 338 9.87 -4.77 0.77
N THR A 339 9.50 -3.97 1.76
CA THR A 339 9.19 -2.54 1.57
C THR A 339 10.42 -1.76 1.09
N THR A 340 11.61 -2.09 1.60
CA THR A 340 12.86 -1.45 1.18
C THR A 340 13.17 -1.76 -0.27
N LEU A 341 13.11 -3.05 -0.65
CA LEU A 341 13.41 -3.47 -2.02
C LEU A 341 12.36 -2.92 -3.00
N MET A 342 11.08 -3.07 -2.66
CA MET A 342 9.96 -2.52 -3.43
C MET A 342 10.11 -1.01 -3.66
N SER A 343 10.42 -0.24 -2.60
CA SER A 343 10.59 1.22 -2.72
C SER A 343 11.76 1.60 -3.63
N PHE A 344 12.86 0.83 -3.58
CA PHE A 344 13.99 1.03 -4.48
C PHE A 344 13.59 0.85 -5.95
N PHE A 345 12.87 -0.23 -6.29
CA PHE A 345 12.38 -0.43 -7.66
C PHE A 345 11.34 0.63 -8.06
N LYS A 346 10.40 0.96 -7.16
CA LYS A 346 9.33 1.95 -7.39
C LYS A 346 9.89 3.33 -7.70
N ALA A 347 11.05 3.70 -7.15
CA ALA A 347 11.67 5.00 -7.37
C ALA A 347 12.06 5.27 -8.84
N PHE A 348 12.41 4.23 -9.60
CA PHE A 348 12.80 4.38 -11.02
C PHE A 348 11.61 4.34 -11.98
N ALA A 349 10.44 3.87 -11.52
CA ALA A 349 9.28 3.67 -12.38
C ALA A 349 8.77 4.97 -13.02
N PRO A 350 8.59 6.11 -12.31
CA PRO A 350 8.13 7.35 -12.95
C PRO A 350 9.10 7.88 -14.01
N ALA A 351 10.41 7.80 -13.75
CA ALA A 351 11.41 8.22 -14.71
C ALA A 351 11.37 7.37 -15.98
N GLY A 352 11.27 6.04 -15.84
CA GLY A 352 11.13 5.13 -16.98
C GLY A 352 9.83 5.36 -17.76
N ALA A 353 8.72 5.51 -17.04
CA ALA A 353 7.39 5.81 -17.58
C ALA A 353 7.36 7.14 -18.36
N GLY A 354 7.94 8.21 -17.81
CA GLY A 354 8.02 9.52 -18.47
C GLY A 354 8.90 9.51 -19.72
N ILE A 355 10.06 8.83 -19.67
CA ILE A 355 10.92 8.65 -20.86
C ILE A 355 10.17 7.87 -21.95
N LEU A 356 9.51 6.78 -21.56
CA LEU A 356 8.73 5.96 -22.47
C LEU A 356 7.60 6.76 -23.13
N PHE A 357 6.86 7.52 -22.32
CA PHE A 357 5.76 8.35 -22.78
C PHE A 357 6.24 9.47 -23.72
N SER A 358 7.34 10.16 -23.38
CA SER A 358 7.93 11.19 -24.26
C SER A 358 8.41 10.62 -25.59
N TRP A 359 8.99 9.42 -25.57
CA TRP A 359 9.40 8.72 -26.80
C TRP A 359 8.20 8.30 -27.65
N ALA A 360 7.11 7.87 -27.02
CA ALA A 360 5.85 7.59 -27.69
C ALA A 360 5.21 8.82 -28.34
N GLN A 361 5.22 9.98 -27.68
CA GLN A 361 4.72 11.24 -28.27
C GLN A 361 5.48 11.64 -29.54
N LYS A 362 6.77 11.31 -29.68
CA LYS A 362 7.55 11.57 -30.90
C LYS A 362 7.20 10.64 -32.07
N ARG A 363 6.43 9.57 -31.82
CA ARG A 363 6.15 8.50 -32.79
C ARG A 363 4.66 8.30 -33.09
N GLN A 364 3.86 9.36 -32.97
CA GLN A 364 2.41 9.31 -33.22
C GLN A 364 2.06 8.94 -34.66
N HIS A 365 2.88 9.30 -35.64
CA HIS A 365 2.64 9.02 -37.07
C HIS A 365 3.41 7.81 -37.62
N ALA A 366 3.92 6.94 -36.75
CA ALA A 366 4.62 5.74 -37.20
C ALA A 366 3.65 4.77 -37.89
N PHE A 367 4.04 4.25 -39.06
CA PHE A 367 3.23 3.30 -39.84
C PHE A 367 3.02 1.96 -39.12
N PHE A 368 4.00 1.54 -38.32
CA PHE A 368 3.93 0.34 -37.51
C PHE A 368 4.03 0.73 -36.04
N PHE A 369 2.96 0.43 -35.28
CA PHE A 369 2.88 0.65 -33.83
C PHE A 369 2.98 2.12 -33.40
N PRO A 370 1.88 2.89 -33.53
CA PRO A 370 1.86 4.28 -33.13
C PRO A 370 2.08 4.43 -31.63
N GLY A 371 2.63 5.59 -31.25
CA GLY A 371 3.16 5.81 -29.91
C GLY A 371 2.15 5.59 -28.79
N ASP A 372 0.89 5.97 -29.00
CA ASP A 372 -0.22 5.75 -28.08
C ASP A 372 -0.41 4.27 -27.73
N GLN A 373 -0.39 3.37 -28.71
CA GLN A 373 -0.51 1.92 -28.50
C GLN A 373 0.71 1.33 -27.81
N MET A 374 1.88 1.90 -28.09
CA MET A 374 3.15 1.38 -27.62
C MET A 374 3.37 1.53 -26.12
N VAL A 375 2.92 2.64 -25.53
CA VAL A 375 3.02 2.85 -24.08
C VAL A 375 2.24 1.79 -23.33
N PHE A 376 0.96 1.59 -23.70
CA PHE A 376 0.10 0.60 -23.04
C PHE A 376 0.54 -0.82 -23.32
N PHE A 377 1.11 -1.11 -24.49
CA PHE A 377 1.68 -2.42 -24.78
C PHE A 377 2.89 -2.77 -23.91
N ILE A 378 3.78 -1.81 -23.64
CA ILE A 378 4.91 -2.07 -22.74
C ILE A 378 4.43 -2.31 -21.31
N LEU A 379 3.40 -1.60 -20.85
CA LEU A 379 2.72 -1.92 -19.59
C LEU A 379 2.14 -3.35 -19.60
N ILE A 380 1.48 -3.75 -20.70
CA ILE A 380 0.97 -5.13 -20.86
C ILE A 380 2.10 -6.16 -20.81
N ILE A 381 3.29 -5.87 -21.36
CA ILE A 381 4.46 -6.77 -21.25
C ILE A 381 4.88 -6.90 -19.78
N ILE A 382 4.91 -5.80 -19.02
CA ILE A 382 5.28 -5.83 -17.59
C ILE A 382 4.25 -6.65 -16.80
N GLU A 383 2.94 -6.45 -17.03
CA GLU A 383 1.89 -7.27 -16.43
C GLU A 383 1.96 -8.74 -16.86
N PHE A 384 2.36 -9.02 -18.10
CA PHE A 384 2.56 -10.39 -18.56
C PHE A 384 3.73 -11.07 -17.84
N LEU A 385 4.82 -10.33 -17.59
CA LEU A 385 5.93 -10.81 -16.77
C LEU A 385 5.49 -11.07 -15.33
N GLU A 386 4.65 -10.21 -14.77
CA GLU A 386 4.02 -10.42 -13.47
C GLU A 386 3.21 -11.73 -13.46
N LEU A 387 2.35 -11.93 -14.47
CA LEU A 387 1.54 -13.13 -14.62
C LEU A 387 2.41 -14.39 -14.68
N ILE A 388 3.44 -14.40 -15.52
CA ILE A 388 4.39 -15.52 -15.63
C ILE A 388 5.04 -15.80 -14.27
N TRP A 389 5.44 -14.75 -13.54
CA TRP A 389 6.10 -14.89 -12.26
C TRP A 389 5.21 -15.57 -11.21
N THR A 390 3.88 -15.50 -11.35
CA THR A 390 2.96 -16.21 -10.46
C THR A 390 2.94 -17.74 -10.67
N PHE A 391 3.53 -18.27 -11.74
CA PHE A 391 3.56 -19.71 -12.04
C PHE A 391 4.85 -20.38 -11.53
N LYS A 392 4.80 -21.71 -11.37
CA LYS A 392 6.01 -22.50 -11.11
C LYS A 392 6.91 -22.47 -12.35
N PRO A 393 8.24 -22.38 -12.20
CA PRO A 393 9.03 -22.49 -10.97
C PRO A 393 9.29 -21.16 -10.24
N PHE A 394 8.80 -20.03 -10.76
CA PHE A 394 9.12 -18.70 -10.26
C PHE A 394 8.52 -18.46 -8.87
N LEU A 395 7.21 -18.63 -8.72
CA LEU A 395 6.54 -18.54 -7.42
C LEU A 395 6.60 -19.87 -6.67
N ALA A 396 7.41 -19.91 -5.62
CA ALA A 396 7.37 -20.98 -4.64
C ALA A 396 6.31 -20.64 -3.59
N VAL A 397 5.22 -21.41 -3.60
CA VAL A 397 4.15 -21.27 -2.61
C VAL A 397 4.64 -21.87 -1.28
N PRO A 398 4.45 -21.17 -0.15
CA PRO A 398 4.82 -21.68 1.16
C PRO A 398 4.03 -22.90 1.62
#